data_AF-A0A519VLV4-F1
#
_entry.id   AF-A0A519VLV4-F1
#
_cell.length_a   1.000
_cell.length_b   1.000
_cell.length_c   1.000
_cell.angle_alpha   90.00
_cell.angle_beta   90.00
_cell.angle_gamma   90.00
#
_symmetry.space_group_name_H-M   'P 1'
#
loop_
_entity.id
_entity.type
_entity.pdbx_description
1 polymer ?
#
loop_
_entity_poly.entity_id
_entity_poly.type
_entity_poly.pdbx_seq_one_letter_code
_entity_poly.pdbx_strand_id
1 'polypeptide(L)'
;MRNLKVLSILFLGLALNACGQNNPSDNHTPSRDIKKHPQAKTAAYWKQVLSAQAYDIMVNSATETPYKNPFWNNHKKGIYVSAATGKPLFSSDT
;
A
#
# COMPACT_ATOMS: atom_id res chain seq x y z
N MET A 1 -14.29 55.91 -32.54
CA MET A 1 -13.16 55.20 -31.87
C MET A 1 -13.63 54.50 -30.58
N ARG A 2 -14.54 53.51 -30.65
CA ARG A 2 -15.11 52.90 -29.43
C ARG A 2 -15.29 51.38 -29.56
N ASN A 3 -14.44 50.74 -30.36
CA ASN A 3 -14.63 49.34 -30.79
C ASN A 3 -13.33 48.51 -30.70
N LEU A 4 -12.19 49.12 -30.34
CA LEU A 4 -10.88 48.46 -30.32
C LEU A 4 -10.50 47.91 -28.94
N LYS A 5 -11.10 48.41 -27.85
CA LYS A 5 -10.82 47.93 -26.49
C LYS A 5 -11.57 46.64 -26.12
N VAL A 6 -12.64 46.30 -26.85
CA VAL A 6 -13.42 45.08 -26.59
C VAL A 6 -12.70 43.83 -27.10
N LEU A 7 -11.86 43.97 -28.13
CA LEU A 7 -11.08 42.86 -28.68
C LEU A 7 -9.95 42.40 -27.74
N SER A 8 -9.39 43.30 -26.91
CA SER A 8 -8.39 42.93 -25.89
C SER A 8 -8.99 42.22 -24.67
N ILE A 9 -10.31 42.28 -24.46
CA ILE A 9 -10.98 41.61 -23.33
C ILE A 9 -11.31 40.14 -23.67
N LEU A 10 -11.44 39.80 -24.95
CA LEU A 10 -11.73 38.43 -25.39
C LEU A 10 -10.50 37.49 -25.36
N PHE A 11 -9.29 38.04 -25.37
CA PHE A 11 -8.05 37.25 -25.34
C PHE A 11 -7.55 36.90 -23.92
N LEU A 12 -8.08 37.56 -22.88
CA LEU A 12 -7.68 37.32 -21.48
C LEU A 12 -8.52 36.23 -20.79
N GLY A 13 -9.55 35.70 -21.45
CA GLY A 13 -10.45 34.67 -20.90
C GLY A 13 -10.06 33.22 -21.18
N LEU A 14 -9.05 32.95 -22.01
CA LEU A 14 -8.67 31.58 -22.40
C LEU A 14 -7.60 30.92 -21.51
N ALA A 15 -7.09 31.60 -20.47
CA ALA A 15 -5.99 31.06 -19.65
C ALA A 15 -6.42 30.22 -18.42
N LEU A 16 -7.73 29.97 -18.21
CA LEU A 16 -8.23 29.32 -16.98
C LEU A 16 -8.62 27.83 -17.12
N ASN A 17 -8.33 27.17 -18.23
CA ASN A 17 -8.58 25.72 -18.39
C ASN A 17 -7.30 24.90 -18.57
N ALA A 18 -6.24 25.22 -17.83
CA ALA A 18 -5.18 24.27 -17.54
C ALA A 18 -5.39 23.68 -16.13
N CYS A 19 -6.59 23.15 -15.89
CA CYS A 19 -6.80 22.23 -14.78
C CYS A 19 -5.96 20.99 -15.06
N GLY A 20 -4.97 20.77 -14.20
CA GLY A 20 -4.11 19.61 -14.24
C GLY A 20 -4.91 18.31 -14.22
N GLN A 21 -4.70 17.48 -15.23
CA GLN A 21 -4.96 16.06 -15.14
C GLN A 21 -3.70 15.39 -14.63
N ASN A 22 -3.52 15.42 -13.31
CA ASN A 22 -2.74 14.38 -12.64
C ASN A 22 -3.59 13.10 -12.70
N ASN A 23 -3.34 12.24 -13.68
CA ASN A 23 -3.79 10.86 -13.60
C ASN A 23 -2.74 10.07 -12.80
N PRO A 24 -2.89 9.82 -11.49
CA PRO A 24 -2.15 8.75 -10.85
C PRO A 24 -2.84 7.44 -11.24
N SER A 25 -2.64 7.01 -12.49
CA SER A 25 -2.96 5.65 -12.91
C SER A 25 -1.81 5.11 -13.71
N ASP A 26 -0.67 5.01 -13.03
CA ASP A 26 -0.03 3.71 -12.98
C ASP A 26 0.71 3.57 -11.65
N ASN A 27 -0.07 3.31 -10.59
CA ASN A 27 0.52 2.70 -9.42
C ASN A 27 0.89 1.28 -9.87
N HIS A 28 2.13 1.06 -10.32
CA HIS A 28 2.76 -0.25 -10.37
C HIS A 28 2.90 -0.79 -8.93
N THR A 29 1.76 -1.01 -8.29
CA THR A 29 1.63 -1.92 -7.16
C THR A 29 1.54 -3.27 -7.84
N PRO A 30 2.37 -4.27 -7.49
CA PRO A 30 2.20 -5.60 -8.01
C PRO A 30 0.76 -6.01 -7.71
N SER A 31 -0.07 -6.04 -8.75
CA SER A 31 -1.48 -6.37 -8.66
C SER A 31 -1.53 -7.86 -8.33
N ARG A 32 -1.44 -8.17 -7.03
CA ARG A 32 -1.83 -9.48 -6.52
C ARG A 32 -3.27 -9.65 -6.97
N ASP A 33 -3.48 -10.58 -7.89
CA ASP A 33 -4.76 -10.85 -8.56
C ASP A 33 -5.89 -10.98 -7.52
N ILE A 34 -6.60 -9.88 -7.29
CA ILE A 34 -7.62 -9.79 -6.24
C ILE A 34 -8.75 -10.79 -6.50
N LYS A 35 -8.92 -11.25 -7.75
CA LYS A 35 -9.89 -12.30 -8.10
C LYS A 35 -9.54 -13.64 -7.46
N LYS A 36 -8.25 -13.95 -7.28
CA LYS A 36 -7.80 -15.20 -6.65
C LYS A 36 -7.87 -15.15 -5.12
N HIS A 37 -7.72 -13.96 -4.53
CA HIS A 37 -7.67 -13.78 -3.08
C HIS A 37 -8.53 -12.59 -2.65
N PRO A 38 -9.86 -12.74 -2.61
CA PRO A 38 -10.77 -11.63 -2.34
C PRO A 38 -10.62 -11.04 -0.93
N GLN A 39 -10.06 -11.79 0.02
CA GLN A 39 -9.78 -11.31 1.38
C GLN A 39 -8.44 -10.59 1.53
N ALA A 40 -7.60 -10.59 0.48
CA ALA A 40 -6.26 -10.01 0.56
C ALA A 40 -6.31 -8.50 0.79
N LYS A 41 -5.54 -8.02 1.76
CA LYS A 41 -5.37 -6.59 2.01
C LYS A 41 -4.23 -6.02 1.14
N THR A 42 -4.31 -4.72 0.88
CA THR A 42 -3.33 -3.97 0.09
C THR A 42 -2.03 -3.79 0.87
N ALA A 43 -0.94 -3.51 0.15
CA ALA A 43 0.34 -3.17 0.78
C ALA A 43 0.22 -1.89 1.64
N ALA A 44 -0.51 -0.87 1.16
CA ALA A 44 -0.75 0.36 1.91
C ALA A 44 -1.43 0.10 3.27
N TYR A 45 -2.42 -0.80 3.32
CA TYR A 45 -3.04 -1.21 4.57
C TYR A 45 -2.01 -1.85 5.52
N TRP A 46 -1.22 -2.81 5.02
CA TRP A 46 -0.23 -3.49 5.85
C TRP A 46 0.88 -2.57 6.36
N LYS A 47 1.25 -1.54 5.59
CA LYS A 47 2.23 -0.53 6.01
C LYS A 47 1.76 0.29 7.21
N GLN A 48 0.46 0.41 7.43
CA GLN A 48 -0.13 1.11 8.59
C GLN A 48 -0.30 0.18 9.80
N VAL A 49 -0.53 -1.10 9.57
CA VAL A 49 -0.87 -2.08 10.63
C VAL A 49 0.37 -2.77 11.20
N LEU A 50 1.37 -3.05 10.36
CA LEU A 50 2.55 -3.80 10.74
C LEU A 50 3.68 -2.89 11.22
N SER A 51 4.57 -3.43 12.06
CA SER A 51 5.88 -2.83 12.27
C SER A 51 6.67 -2.83 10.95
N ALA A 52 7.66 -1.95 10.83
CA ALA A 52 8.48 -1.87 9.61
C ALA A 52 9.12 -3.22 9.24
N GLN A 53 9.73 -3.91 10.22
CA GLN A 53 10.33 -5.23 10.01
C GLN A 53 9.30 -6.28 9.55
N ALA A 54 8.13 -6.33 10.19
CA ALA A 54 7.08 -7.28 9.81
C ALA A 54 6.52 -6.98 8.41
N TYR A 55 6.38 -5.70 8.04
CA TYR A 55 5.98 -5.30 6.70
C TYR A 55 6.99 -5.79 5.64
N ASP A 56 8.27 -5.57 5.88
CA ASP A 56 9.31 -6.00 4.93
C ASP A 56 9.32 -7.53 4.76
N ILE A 57 9.18 -8.30 5.84
CA ILE A 57 9.14 -9.76 5.78
C ILE A 57 7.85 -10.25 5.10
N MET A 58 6.68 -9.81 5.58
CA MET A 58 5.38 -10.37 5.15
C MET A 58 4.92 -9.86 3.78
N VAL A 59 5.31 -8.64 3.39
CA VAL A 59 4.83 -7.99 2.16
C VAL A 59 5.93 -7.94 1.10
N ASN A 60 7.16 -7.60 1.49
CA ASN A 60 8.29 -7.47 0.56
C ASN A 60 9.15 -8.73 0.46
N SER A 61 8.75 -9.83 1.12
CA SER A 61 9.48 -11.11 1.13
C SER A 61 10.93 -10.99 1.64
N ALA A 62 11.20 -10.02 2.52
CA ALA A 62 12.49 -9.91 3.17
C ALA A 62 12.72 -11.07 4.16
N THR A 63 13.97 -11.26 4.56
CA THR A 63 14.36 -12.22 5.60
C THR A 63 14.86 -11.46 6.82
N GLU A 64 14.39 -11.85 8.00
CA GLU A 64 14.87 -11.28 9.26
C GLU A 64 16.31 -11.67 9.56
N THR A 65 16.99 -10.87 10.38
CA THR A 65 18.32 -11.23 10.88
C THR A 65 18.20 -12.46 11.81
N PRO A 66 19.12 -13.44 11.70
CA PRO A 66 19.10 -14.62 12.56
C PRO A 66 19.04 -14.27 14.05
N TYR A 67 18.18 -14.99 14.79
CA TYR A 67 18.03 -14.88 16.25
C TYR A 67 17.57 -13.49 16.76
N LYS A 68 17.05 -12.62 15.88
CA LYS A 68 16.56 -11.28 16.23
C LYS A 68 15.05 -11.12 16.07
N ASN A 69 14.29 -12.16 16.42
CA ASN A 69 12.82 -12.11 16.44
C ASN A 69 12.27 -12.55 17.81
N PRO A 70 11.04 -12.20 18.18
CA PRO A 70 10.49 -12.53 19.51
C PRO A 70 10.32 -14.03 19.79
N PHE A 71 10.33 -14.87 18.76
CA PHE A 71 9.96 -16.27 18.82
C PHE A 71 11.11 -17.26 18.61
N TRP A 72 12.33 -16.80 18.30
CA TRP A 72 13.46 -17.69 17.94
C TRP A 72 13.80 -18.73 19.02
N ASN A 73 13.59 -18.40 20.30
CA ASN A 73 13.80 -19.31 21.45
C ASN A 73 12.54 -19.49 22.28
N ASN A 74 11.35 -19.35 21.68
CA ASN A 74 10.11 -19.44 22.43
C ASN A 74 9.68 -20.90 22.63
N HIS A 75 9.75 -21.38 23.87
CA HIS A 75 9.32 -22.73 24.27
C HIS A 75 7.97 -22.76 25.00
N LYS A 76 7.24 -21.64 25.01
CA LYS A 76 5.92 -21.58 25.65
C LYS A 76 4.92 -22.45 24.88
N LYS A 77 4.06 -23.18 25.60
CA LYS A 77 2.97 -23.95 25.00
C LYS A 77 1.93 -23.04 24.35
N GLY A 78 1.49 -23.38 23.14
CA GLY A 78 0.51 -22.60 22.39
C GLY A 78 0.46 -22.91 20.89
N ILE A 79 -0.27 -22.08 20.15
CA ILE A 79 -0.45 -22.16 18.70
C ILE A 79 0.08 -20.89 18.05
N TYR A 80 0.93 -21.03 17.03
CA TYR A 80 1.35 -19.93 16.18
C TYR A 80 0.30 -19.69 15.10
N VAL A 81 -0.18 -18.46 15.01
CA VAL A 81 -1.23 -18.05 14.08
C VAL A 81 -0.69 -17.15 12.98
N SER A 82 -1.33 -17.18 11.81
CA SER A 82 -1.06 -16.28 10.71
C SER A 82 -1.30 -14.84 11.13
N ALA A 83 -0.28 -13.99 11.10
CA ALA A 83 -0.43 -12.55 11.36
C ALA A 83 -1.38 -11.85 10.36
N ALA A 84 -1.60 -12.43 9.18
CA ALA A 84 -2.48 -11.86 8.16
C ALA A 84 -3.96 -12.24 8.35
N THR A 85 -4.24 -13.44 8.86
CA THR A 85 -5.61 -14.01 8.88
C THR A 85 -6.09 -14.48 10.25
N GLY A 86 -5.20 -14.58 11.24
CA GLY A 86 -5.48 -15.17 12.55
C GLY A 86 -5.63 -16.69 12.55
N LYS A 87 -5.53 -17.37 11.39
CA LYS A 87 -5.69 -18.82 11.30
C LYS A 87 -4.48 -19.56 11.91
N PRO A 88 -4.67 -20.70 12.59
CA PRO A 88 -3.59 -21.56 13.07
C PRO A 88 -2.64 -21.99 11.95
N LEU A 89 -1.34 -21.99 12.24
CA LEU A 89 -0.29 -22.48 11.33
C LEU A 89 0.53 -23.61 11.96
N PHE A 90 1.02 -23.42 13.19
CA PHE A 90 1.89 -24.38 13.87
C PHE A 90 1.48 -24.59 15.33
N SER A 91 1.71 -25.78 15.87
CA SER A 91 1.60 -26.08 17.30
C SER A 91 2.98 -26.05 17.96
N SER A 92 3.05 -25.69 19.25
CA SER A 92 4.26 -25.84 20.05
C SER A 92 4.64 -27.30 20.37
N ASP A 93 3.82 -28.26 19.96
CA ASP A 93 4.03 -29.70 20.23
C ASP A 93 4.74 -30.44 19.08
N THR A 94 5.04 -29.76 17.97
CA THR A 94 5.85 -30.28 16.85
C THR A 94 7.33 -30.08 17.12
#